data_AF-A0A510IW96-F1
#
_entry.id   AF-A0A510IW96-F1
#
_cell.length_a   1.000
_cell.length_b   1.000
_cell.length_c   1.000
_cell.angle_alpha   90.00
_cell.angle_beta   90.00
_cell.angle_gamma   90.00
#
_symmetry.space_group_name_H-M   'P 1'
#
loop_
_entity.id
_entity.type
_entity.pdbx_description
1 polymer ?
#
loop_
_entity_poly.entity_id
_entity_poly.type
_entity_poly.pdbx_seq_one_letter_code
_entity_poly.pdbx_strand_id
1 'polypeptide(L)'
;MQRHISPATFALGFVFIFLNLAATLGYAVEKAPVVPISNLEIRFTEAVIVAQVEVIGIHRDIDSALSEQGVTAISGYVYSAVPGQVWKGVVADQITFRLGLEYCDMKLEKGERYLIFASLDSYGRLQLRSCDAAVMESEAEELLAELREFTTQG
;
A
#
# COMPACT_ATOMS: atom_id res chain seq x y z
N MET A 1 -27.09 41.07 -40.07
CA MET A 1 -25.77 41.71 -40.28
C MET A 1 -24.95 40.82 -41.21
N GLN A 2 -24.84 41.25 -42.47
CA GLN A 2 -24.02 40.66 -43.53
C GLN A 2 -22.59 41.21 -43.46
N ARG A 3 -21.58 40.35 -43.68
CA ARG A 3 -20.32 40.63 -44.41
C ARG A 3 -19.88 39.29 -45.03
N HIS A 4 -20.18 38.98 -46.28
CA HIS A 4 -19.44 39.29 -47.53
C HIS A 4 -17.91 39.09 -47.41
N ILE A 5 -17.37 37.96 -47.93
CA ILE A 5 -16.74 37.74 -49.29
C ILE A 5 -15.35 38.40 -49.35
N SER A 6 -14.23 37.81 -49.82
CA SER A 6 -13.85 36.49 -50.35
C SER A 6 -12.30 36.56 -50.61
N PRO A 7 -11.65 35.93 -51.61
CA PRO A 7 -10.57 34.95 -51.41
C PRO A 7 -9.21 35.40 -51.99
N ALA A 8 -8.15 34.64 -51.73
CA ALA A 8 -6.93 34.68 -52.54
C ALA A 8 -6.43 33.26 -52.83
N THR A 9 -6.45 32.97 -54.13
CA THR A 9 -6.09 31.74 -54.83
C THR A 9 -4.65 31.85 -55.35
N PHE A 10 -4.12 30.71 -55.82
CA PHE A 10 -2.92 30.45 -56.65
C PHE A 10 -1.69 30.00 -55.87
N ALA A 11 -1.43 28.69 -55.78
CA ALA A 11 -0.99 27.73 -56.82
C ALA A 11 0.49 27.87 -57.17
N LEU A 12 1.27 26.85 -56.82
CA LEU A 12 2.40 26.38 -57.60
C LEU A 12 2.72 24.95 -57.15
N GLY A 13 2.47 24.01 -58.05
CA GLY A 13 2.96 22.65 -57.90
C GLY A 13 4.47 22.63 -58.03
N PHE A 14 5.10 21.80 -57.21
CA PHE A 14 6.39 21.23 -57.54
C PHE A 14 6.42 19.79 -57.04
N VAL A 15 6.27 18.88 -57.98
CA VAL A 15 6.58 17.46 -57.80
C VAL A 15 8.10 17.38 -57.65
N PHE A 16 8.58 17.07 -56.44
CA PHE A 16 9.89 16.48 -56.24
C PHE A 16 9.72 15.13 -55.55
N ILE A 17 9.68 14.10 -56.39
CA ILE A 17 10.18 12.76 -56.05
C ILE A 17 11.59 12.96 -55.51
N PHE A 18 11.90 12.53 -54.28
CA PHE A 18 13.19 11.89 -53.96
C PHE A 18 13.18 11.30 -52.53
N LEU A 19 13.34 9.98 -52.52
CA LEU A 19 14.10 9.20 -51.55
C LEU A 19 13.57 9.05 -50.11
N ASN A 20 13.01 7.85 -49.88
CA ASN A 20 13.08 7.09 -48.64
C ASN A 20 14.40 7.35 -47.89
N LEU A 21 14.31 8.01 -46.75
CA LEU A 21 15.27 7.83 -45.67
C LEU A 21 14.47 7.64 -44.39
N ALA A 22 14.30 6.38 -44.02
CA ALA A 22 13.76 5.96 -42.75
C ALA A 22 14.69 6.51 -41.64
N ALA A 23 14.40 7.71 -41.17
CA ALA A 23 14.91 8.20 -39.91
C ALA A 23 14.18 7.41 -38.82
N THR A 24 14.78 6.28 -38.44
CA THR A 24 14.51 5.62 -37.18
C THR A 24 14.81 6.63 -36.07
N LEU A 25 13.80 7.41 -35.68
CA LEU A 25 13.75 8.00 -34.35
C LEU A 25 13.69 6.81 -33.39
N GLY A 26 14.87 6.30 -33.05
CA GLY A 26 15.08 5.52 -31.87
C GLY A 26 14.71 6.43 -30.72
N TYR A 27 13.47 6.32 -30.26
CA TYR A 27 13.13 6.66 -28.90
C TYR A 27 14.04 5.79 -28.04
N ALA A 28 15.15 6.38 -27.59
CA ALA A 28 15.82 5.92 -26.40
C ALA A 28 14.79 6.11 -25.29
N VAL A 29 13.97 5.10 -25.07
CA VAL A 29 13.29 4.89 -23.80
C VAL A 29 14.43 4.76 -22.82
N GLU A 30 14.79 5.88 -22.20
CA GLU A 30 15.56 5.93 -20.98
C GLU A 30 14.79 5.03 -20.02
N LYS A 31 15.22 3.77 -19.94
CA LYS A 31 14.74 2.86 -18.92
C LYS A 31 15.12 3.53 -17.61
N ALA A 32 14.17 4.25 -17.03
CA ALA A 32 14.28 4.71 -15.67
C ALA A 32 14.80 3.52 -14.85
N PRO A 33 15.82 3.72 -14.00
CA PRO A 33 16.32 2.64 -13.17
C PRO A 33 15.12 2.09 -12.41
N VAL A 34 14.78 0.82 -12.67
CA VAL A 34 13.83 0.07 -11.86
C VAL A 34 14.58 -0.14 -10.55
N VAL A 35 14.48 0.83 -9.65
CA VAL A 35 14.95 0.69 -8.28
C VAL A 35 14.16 -0.49 -7.71
N PRO A 36 14.83 -1.55 -7.24
CA PRO A 36 14.13 -2.62 -6.55
C PRO A 36 13.47 -2.00 -5.31
N ILE A 37 12.16 -1.80 -5.38
CA ILE A 37 11.36 -1.28 -4.28
C ILE A 37 11.53 -2.29 -3.12
N SER A 38 12.04 -1.85 -1.98
CA SER A 38 12.24 -2.75 -0.84
C SER A 38 10.88 -3.28 -0.37
N ASN A 39 10.86 -4.47 0.23
CA ASN A 39 9.62 -5.04 0.80
C ASN A 39 9.02 -4.06 1.83
N LEU A 40 9.87 -3.33 2.57
CA LEU A 40 9.43 -2.28 3.49
C LEU A 40 8.75 -1.11 2.78
N GLU A 41 9.33 -0.57 1.71
CA GLU A 41 8.77 0.58 1.00
C GLU A 41 7.37 0.29 0.43
N ILE A 42 7.15 -0.92 -0.10
CA ILE A 42 5.82 -1.38 -0.55
C ILE A 42 4.84 -1.38 0.63
N ARG A 43 5.21 -2.04 1.73
CA ARG A 43 4.36 -2.14 2.92
C ARG A 43 4.05 -0.79 3.55
N PHE A 44 5.05 0.08 3.63
CA PHE A 44 4.92 1.43 4.15
C PHE A 44 4.00 2.27 3.28
N THR A 45 4.07 2.11 1.96
CA THR A 45 3.19 2.80 1.00
C THR A 45 1.74 2.35 1.14
N GLU A 46 1.50 1.04 1.19
CA GLU A 46 0.15 0.46 1.29
C GLU A 46 -0.51 0.65 2.66
N ALA A 47 0.28 0.74 3.73
CA ALA A 47 -0.24 0.93 5.08
C ALA A 47 -0.83 2.33 5.25
N VAL A 48 -1.99 2.43 5.92
CA VAL A 48 -2.51 3.71 6.42
C VAL A 48 -1.91 4.05 7.78
N ILE A 49 -1.51 3.03 8.56
CA ILE A 49 -0.87 3.17 9.87
C ILE A 49 0.37 2.29 9.91
N VAL A 50 1.48 2.88 10.35
CA VAL A 50 2.72 2.17 10.68
C VAL A 50 3.08 2.56 12.10
N ALA A 51 3.02 1.61 13.02
CA ALA A 51 3.20 1.86 14.43
C ALA A 51 3.74 0.63 15.16
N GLN A 52 4.45 0.89 16.26
CA GLN A 52 4.77 -0.10 17.26
C GLN A 52 3.60 -0.14 18.24
N VAL A 53 3.16 -1.34 18.60
CA VAL A 53 1.96 -1.52 19.42
C VAL A 53 2.18 -2.64 20.41
N GLU A 54 1.66 -2.47 21.63
CA GLU A 54 1.59 -3.53 22.63
C GLU A 54 0.18 -4.12 22.63
N VAL A 55 0.05 -5.43 22.41
CA VAL A 55 -1.26 -6.09 22.35
C VAL A 55 -1.82 -6.27 23.76
N ILE A 56 -2.94 -5.61 24.06
CA ILE A 56 -3.58 -5.68 25.38
C ILE A 56 -4.83 -6.58 25.40
N GLY A 57 -5.41 -6.87 24.23
CA GLY A 57 -6.62 -7.68 24.10
C GLY A 57 -6.68 -8.44 22.78
N ILE A 58 -7.21 -9.65 22.82
CA ILE A 58 -7.39 -10.51 21.65
C ILE A 58 -8.81 -11.09 21.70
N HIS A 59 -9.56 -10.89 20.63
CA HIS A 59 -10.91 -11.39 20.46
C HIS A 59 -10.98 -12.23 19.18
N ARG A 60 -11.85 -13.24 19.15
CA ARG A 60 -12.10 -14.01 17.93
C ARG A 60 -12.95 -13.17 16.98
N ASP A 61 -12.54 -13.11 15.72
CA ASP A 61 -13.40 -12.59 14.66
C ASP A 61 -14.28 -13.75 14.17
N ILE A 62 -15.58 -13.62 14.38
CA ILE A 62 -16.54 -14.68 14.08
C ILE A 62 -17.17 -14.37 12.73
N ASP A 63 -17.09 -15.33 11.81
CA ASP A 63 -17.84 -15.27 10.57
C ASP A 63 -19.23 -15.88 10.80
N SER A 64 -20.22 -15.00 10.95
CA SER A 64 -21.62 -15.41 11.11
C SER A 64 -22.20 -16.09 9.88
N ALA A 65 -21.69 -15.80 8.68
CA ALA A 65 -22.18 -16.41 7.45
C ALA A 65 -21.71 -17.85 7.29
N LEU A 66 -20.55 -18.18 7.89
CA LEU A 66 -20.00 -19.54 7.92
C LEU A 66 -20.29 -20.31 9.22
N SER A 67 -20.92 -19.67 10.21
CA SER A 67 -21.28 -20.32 11.47
C SER A 67 -22.62 -21.03 11.38
N GLU A 68 -22.73 -22.18 12.03
CA GLU A 68 -23.95 -23.00 12.11
C GLU A 68 -24.39 -23.23 13.55
N GLN A 69 -25.57 -23.81 13.76
CA GLN A 69 -26.03 -24.12 15.11
C GLN A 69 -25.08 -25.13 15.79
N GLY A 70 -24.42 -24.69 16.86
CA GLY A 70 -23.44 -25.50 17.60
C GLY A 70 -22.02 -25.44 17.05
N VAL A 71 -21.76 -24.71 15.97
CA VAL A 71 -20.44 -24.57 15.35
C VAL A 71 -20.13 -23.10 15.06
N THR A 72 -19.02 -22.59 15.58
CA THR A 72 -18.57 -21.21 15.34
C THR A 72 -17.40 -21.19 14.37
N ALA A 73 -17.58 -20.52 13.23
CA ALA A 73 -16.49 -20.26 12.29
C ALA A 73 -15.69 -19.04 12.76
N ILE A 74 -14.39 -19.23 12.95
CA ILE A 74 -13.44 -18.17 13.28
C ILE A 74 -12.72 -17.79 11.99
N SER A 75 -12.90 -16.57 11.52
CA SER A 75 -12.19 -16.04 10.34
C SER A 75 -10.84 -15.44 10.70
N GLY A 76 -10.66 -15.02 11.96
CA GLY A 76 -9.48 -14.26 12.35
C GLY A 76 -9.48 -13.87 13.82
N TYR A 77 -8.65 -12.89 14.12
CA TYR A 77 -8.59 -12.28 15.44
C TYR A 77 -8.67 -10.75 15.32
N VAL A 78 -9.36 -10.15 16.29
CA VAL A 78 -9.41 -8.71 16.51
C VAL A 78 -8.53 -8.38 17.70
N TYR A 79 -7.59 -7.48 17.49
CA TYR A 79 -6.60 -7.07 18.48
C TYR A 79 -6.92 -5.68 18.98
N SER A 80 -6.84 -5.51 20.29
CA SER A 80 -6.80 -4.21 20.95
C SER A 80 -5.37 -3.97 21.40
N ALA A 81 -4.81 -2.82 21.05
CA ALA A 81 -3.41 -2.51 21.34
C ALA A 81 -3.21 -1.04 21.73
N VAL A 82 -2.18 -0.80 22.52
CA VAL A 82 -1.72 0.55 22.88
C VAL A 82 -0.56 0.92 21.96
N PRO A 83 -0.62 2.05 21.23
CA PRO A 83 0.48 2.48 20.39
C PRO A 83 1.66 3.00 21.24
N GLY A 84 2.86 2.63 20.83
CA GLY A 84 4.13 3.21 21.29
C GLY A 84 4.61 4.26 20.29
N GLN A 85 5.62 3.91 19.49
CA GLN A 85 6.09 4.78 18.41
C GLN A 85 5.20 4.67 17.17
N VAL A 86 4.89 5.81 16.53
CA VAL A 86 4.07 5.89 15.32
C VAL A 86 4.86 6.58 14.23
N TRP A 87 5.01 5.92 13.08
CA TRP A 87 5.73 6.44 11.91
C TRP A 87 4.78 6.93 10.81
N LYS A 88 3.56 6.38 10.73
CA LYS A 88 2.55 6.78 9.75
C LYS A 88 1.16 6.69 10.35
N GLY A 89 0.31 7.64 9.97
CA GLY A 89 -1.10 7.71 10.36
C GLY A 89 -1.32 8.36 11.73
N VAL A 90 -2.58 8.61 12.06
CA VAL A 90 -3.00 9.15 13.36
C VAL A 90 -3.65 8.02 14.14
N VAL A 91 -3.23 7.84 15.39
CA VAL A 91 -3.75 6.84 16.31
C VAL A 91 -4.24 7.53 17.58
N ALA A 92 -5.31 6.99 18.17
CA ALA A 92 -5.76 7.35 19.50
C ALA A 92 -4.94 6.60 20.57
N ASP A 93 -5.24 6.82 21.85
CA ASP A 93 -4.59 6.13 22.99
C ASP A 93 -4.71 4.59 22.93
N GLN A 94 -5.68 4.10 22.15
CA GLN A 94 -5.85 2.69 21.85
C GLN A 94 -6.25 2.53 20.39
N ILE A 95 -5.75 1.46 19.76
CA ILE A 95 -6.13 1.07 18.41
C ILE A 95 -6.73 -0.33 18.39
N THR A 96 -7.56 -0.58 17.37
CA THR A 96 -8.12 -1.90 17.10
C THR A 96 -7.85 -2.28 15.66
N PHE A 97 -7.29 -3.47 15.44
CA PHE A 97 -7.00 -3.98 14.10
C PHE A 97 -7.30 -5.48 14.00
N ARG A 98 -7.42 -5.98 12.78
CA ARG A 98 -7.76 -7.38 12.48
C ARG A 98 -6.60 -8.10 11.82
N LEU A 99 -6.45 -9.39 12.10
CA LEU A 99 -5.64 -10.32 11.31
C LEU A 99 -6.51 -11.51 10.96
N GLY A 100 -6.81 -11.64 9.67
CA GLY A 100 -7.56 -12.77 9.13
C GLY A 100 -6.67 -14.00 8.99
N LEU A 101 -7.21 -15.19 9.27
CA LEU A 101 -6.53 -16.47 9.09
C LEU A 101 -6.25 -16.79 7.61
N GLU A 102 -6.94 -16.10 6.69
CA GLU A 102 -6.67 -16.16 5.26
C GLU A 102 -5.37 -15.43 4.87
N TYR A 103 -4.88 -14.50 5.69
CA TYR A 103 -3.66 -13.73 5.45
C TYR A 103 -2.48 -14.24 6.28
N CYS A 104 -2.75 -14.73 7.47
CA CYS A 104 -1.74 -15.29 8.35
C CYS A 104 -2.32 -16.29 9.33
N ASP A 105 -1.68 -17.45 9.45
CA ASP A 105 -2.01 -18.47 10.44
C ASP A 105 -1.41 -18.19 11.82
N MET A 106 -0.42 -17.28 11.90
CA MET A 106 0.16 -16.84 13.16
C MET A 106 -0.81 -15.95 13.95
N LYS A 107 -0.98 -16.30 15.23
CA LYS A 107 -1.73 -15.50 16.19
C LYS A 107 -0.76 -14.65 17.02
N LEU A 108 -0.95 -13.33 17.02
CA LEU A 108 -0.19 -12.43 17.90
C LEU A 108 -0.47 -12.71 19.38
N GLU A 109 0.52 -12.45 20.22
CA GLU A 109 0.48 -12.73 21.65
C GLU A 109 0.12 -11.47 22.45
N LYS A 110 -0.57 -11.66 23.57
CA LYS A 110 -0.95 -10.57 24.47
C LYS A 110 0.22 -10.23 25.37
N GLY A 111 0.50 -8.93 25.52
CA GLY A 111 1.65 -8.41 26.28
C GLY A 111 2.90 -8.24 25.41
N GLU A 112 2.91 -8.83 24.22
CA GLU A 112 4.01 -8.68 23.27
C GLU A 112 3.86 -7.41 22.44
N ARG A 113 5.01 -6.92 21.97
CA ARG A 113 5.11 -5.72 21.16
C ARG A 113 5.40 -6.08 19.71
N TYR A 114 4.69 -5.41 18.82
CA TYR A 114 4.78 -5.64 17.38
C TYR A 114 4.95 -4.33 16.63
N LEU A 115 5.75 -4.35 15.58
CA LEU A 115 5.71 -3.38 14.51
C LEU A 115 4.62 -3.81 13.53
N ILE A 116 3.57 -2.97 13.37
CA ILE A 116 2.43 -3.25 12.50
C ILE A 116 2.38 -2.32 11.29
N PHE A 117 1.91 -2.87 10.17
CA PHE A 117 1.63 -2.19 8.91
C PHE A 117 0.16 -2.42 8.57
N ALA A 118 -0.72 -1.53 9.08
CA ALA A 118 -2.15 -1.69 8.96
C ALA A 118 -2.71 -0.89 7.79
N SER A 119 -3.62 -1.51 7.05
CA SER A 119 -4.40 -0.91 5.96
C SER A 119 -5.88 -0.88 6.34
N LEU A 120 -6.72 -0.17 5.58
CA LEU A 120 -8.17 -0.23 5.76
C LEU A 120 -8.77 -1.36 4.91
N ASP A 121 -9.74 -2.06 5.47
CA ASP A 121 -10.60 -2.96 4.72
C ASP A 121 -11.70 -2.18 3.96
N SER A 122 -12.54 -2.90 3.20
CA SER A 122 -13.66 -2.30 2.45
C SER A 122 -14.73 -1.64 3.35
N TYR A 123 -14.69 -1.88 4.66
CA TYR A 123 -15.58 -1.31 5.66
C TYR A 123 -14.90 -0.20 6.48
N GLY A 124 -13.67 0.21 6.13
CA GLY A 124 -12.92 1.25 6.83
C GLY A 124 -12.35 0.81 8.19
N ARG A 125 -12.20 -0.49 8.42
CA ARG A 125 -11.60 -1.04 9.65
C ARG A 125 -10.13 -1.35 9.40
N LEU A 126 -9.28 -1.17 10.41
CA LEU A 126 -7.87 -1.52 10.30
C LEU A 126 -7.69 -3.04 10.21
N GLN A 127 -6.86 -3.46 9.26
CA GLN A 127 -6.51 -4.85 9.03
C GLN A 127 -5.05 -5.00 8.63
N LEU A 128 -4.48 -6.13 8.99
CA LEU A 128 -3.20 -6.64 8.54
C LEU A 128 -3.43 -7.63 7.40
N ARG A 129 -2.74 -7.47 6.27
CA ARG A 129 -2.99 -8.24 5.03
C ARG A 129 -1.92 -9.29 4.69
N SER A 130 -1.00 -9.55 5.61
CA SER A 130 0.03 -10.58 5.50
C SER A 130 0.59 -10.91 6.88
N CYS A 131 1.27 -12.06 7.02
CA CYS A 131 2.06 -12.36 8.22
C CYS A 131 3.15 -11.32 8.46
N ASP A 132 3.79 -10.87 7.38
CA ASP A 132 4.85 -9.87 7.48
C ASP A 132 4.32 -8.54 8.03
N ALA A 133 3.02 -8.22 7.87
CA ALA A 133 2.42 -6.98 8.34
C ALA A 133 2.39 -6.82 9.88
N ALA A 134 2.73 -7.86 10.65
CA ALA A 134 3.05 -7.75 12.07
C ALA A 134 4.36 -8.48 12.37
N VAL A 135 5.39 -7.73 12.75
CA VAL A 135 6.70 -8.27 13.12
C VAL A 135 6.91 -8.06 14.60
N MET A 136 7.30 -9.10 15.33
CA MET A 136 7.60 -8.98 16.76
C MET A 136 8.78 -8.02 16.98
N GLU A 137 8.74 -7.17 18.00
CA GLU A 137 9.75 -6.14 18.22
C GLU A 137 11.17 -6.71 18.29
N SER A 138 11.34 -7.86 18.94
CA SER A 138 12.63 -8.56 19.06
C SER A 138 13.20 -9.05 17.73
N GLU A 139 12.37 -9.18 16.69
CA GLU A 139 12.74 -9.59 15.33
C GLU A 139 12.78 -8.41 14.36
N ALA A 140 12.31 -7.23 14.79
CA ALA A 140 12.14 -6.06 13.94
C ALA A 140 13.35 -5.11 13.94
N GLU A 141 14.49 -5.48 14.53
CA GLU A 141 15.63 -4.56 14.71
C GLU A 141 16.09 -3.92 13.39
N GLU A 142 16.25 -4.74 12.34
CA GLU A 142 16.64 -4.26 11.00
C GLU A 142 15.56 -3.35 10.38
N LEU A 143 14.28 -3.74 10.47
CA LEU A 143 13.16 -2.94 9.95
C LEU A 143 13.04 -1.59 10.68
N LEU A 144 13.25 -1.58 12.00
CA LEU A 144 13.21 -0.37 12.81
C LEU A 144 14.35 0.59 12.44
N ALA A 145 15.53 0.06 12.10
CA ALA A 145 16.63 0.88 11.59
C ALA A 145 16.26 1.52 10.23
N GLU A 146 15.74 0.73 9.29
CA GLU A 146 15.32 1.22 7.96
C GLU A 146 14.18 2.26 8.07
N LEU A 147 13.21 2.07 8.97
CA LEU A 147 12.13 3.04 9.22
C LEU A 147 12.62 4.39 9.77
N ARG A 148 13.68 4.40 10.59
CA ARG A 148 14.28 5.64 11.09
C ARG A 148 14.95 6.44 9.97
N GLU A 149 15.57 5.76 9.02
CA GLU A 149 16.12 6.40 7.83
C GLU A 149 15.02 6.93 6.91
N PHE A 150 13.96 6.14 6.69
CA PHE A 150 12.84 6.52 5.82
C PHE A 150 12.12 7.79 6.31
N THR A 151 11.94 7.93 7.62
CA THR A 151 11.24 9.08 8.23
C THR A 151 12.10 10.32 8.42
N THR A 152 13.42 10.23 8.28
CA THR A 152 14.32 11.40 8.35
C THR A 152 14.58 12.04 6.99
N GLN A 153 14.25 11.35 5.90
CA GLN A 153 14.47 11.81 4.52
C GLN A 153 13.21 12.40 3.83
N GLY A 154 12.02 12.22 4.43
CA GLY A 154 10.74 12.75 3.95
C GLY A 154 10.24 13.93 4.76
#